data_AF-A0A6L3VA11-F1
#
_entry.id   AF-A0A6L3VA11-F1
#
_cell.length_a   1.000
_cell.length_b   1.000
_cell.length_c   1.000
_cell.angle_alpha   90.00
_cell.angle_beta   90.00
_cell.angle_gamma   90.00
#
_symmetry.space_group_name_H-M   'P 1'
#
loop_
_entity.id
_entity.type
_entity.pdbx_description
1 polymer ?
#
loop_
_entity_poly.entity_id
_entity_poly.type
_entity_poly.pdbx_seq_one_letter_code
_entity_poly.pdbx_strand_id
1 'polypeptide(L)'
;MTIAILTLLSTFLGTGLAGFITHRATKQQIENDRLIRETTYLERQTKGYVSLSWILYQMLLLVDHLEFFIMERGKGLNIYEVNYDEEIKENIAELINLKKRLEQLDVDLFSLEVYEVINKFTGFIFNLQFITKVIVRDKVNNEFQLNKFNSDVALLRELYKEYKSKINKIEQ
;
A
#
# COMPACT_ATOMS: atom_id res chain seq x y z
N MET A 1 -70.94 10.18 -24.46
CA MET A 1 -69.92 11.17 -24.06
C MET A 1 -69.22 10.86 -22.73
N THR A 2 -69.83 10.11 -21.81
CA THR A 2 -69.29 9.80 -20.47
C THR A 2 -68.14 8.78 -20.43
N ILE A 3 -68.12 7.79 -21.34
CA ILE A 3 -67.10 6.73 -21.38
C ILE A 3 -65.72 7.29 -21.75
N ALA A 4 -65.63 8.14 -22.78
CA ALA A 4 -64.35 8.74 -23.19
C ALA A 4 -63.72 9.61 -22.10
N ILE A 5 -64.55 10.32 -21.32
CA ILE A 5 -64.10 11.16 -20.18
C ILE A 5 -63.59 10.27 -19.04
N LEU A 6 -64.28 9.16 -18.73
CA LEU A 6 -63.83 8.19 -17.73
C LEU A 6 -62.52 7.49 -18.13
N THR A 7 -62.35 7.16 -19.41
CA THR A 7 -61.11 6.56 -19.95
C THR A 7 -59.94 7.55 -19.91
N LEU A 8 -60.18 8.83 -20.20
CA LEU A 8 -59.16 9.88 -20.12
C LEU A 8 -58.73 10.15 -18.67
N LEU A 9 -59.68 10.23 -17.73
CA LEU A 9 -59.39 10.41 -16.30
C LEU A 9 -58.66 9.22 -15.67
N SER A 10 -59.05 7.98 -16.02
CA SER A 10 -58.38 6.78 -15.53
C SER A 10 -56.97 6.62 -16.11
N THR A 11 -56.77 6.95 -17.38
CA THR A 11 -55.44 6.97 -18.01
C THR A 11 -54.54 8.04 -17.37
N PHE A 12 -55.08 9.24 -17.11
CA PHE A 12 -54.35 10.32 -16.44
C PHE A 12 -53.94 9.95 -15.00
N LEU A 13 -54.85 9.36 -14.22
CA LEU A 13 -54.55 8.92 -12.86
C LEU A 13 -53.57 7.73 -12.85
N GLY A 14 -53.73 6.78 -13.78
CA GLY A 14 -52.84 5.63 -13.92
C GLY A 14 -51.42 6.01 -14.32
N THR A 15 -51.26 6.96 -15.26
CA THR A 15 -49.95 7.50 -15.64
C THR A 15 -49.31 8.33 -14.52
N GLY A 16 -50.09 9.12 -13.77
CA GLY A 16 -49.60 9.84 -12.60
C GLY A 16 -49.08 8.91 -11.49
N LEU A 17 -49.83 7.85 -11.17
CA LEU A 17 -49.41 6.82 -10.20
C LEU A 17 -48.18 6.05 -10.68
N ALA A 18 -48.14 5.64 -11.95
CA ALA A 18 -46.99 4.95 -12.53
C ALA A 18 -45.73 5.82 -12.53
N GLY A 19 -45.85 7.12 -12.85
CA GLY A 19 -44.74 8.07 -12.78
C GLY A 19 -44.22 8.25 -11.36
N PHE A 20 -45.10 8.35 -10.36
CA PHE A 20 -44.70 8.44 -8.95
C PHE A 20 -43.99 7.17 -8.45
N ILE A 21 -44.51 5.99 -8.77
CA ILE A 21 -43.89 4.70 -8.41
C ILE A 21 -42.52 4.56 -9.09
N THR A 22 -42.43 4.89 -10.38
CA THR A 22 -41.17 4.82 -11.14
C THR A 22 -40.15 5.79 -10.58
N HIS A 23 -40.52 7.05 -10.29
CA HIS A 23 -39.62 8.03 -9.68
C HIS A 23 -39.09 7.57 -8.31
N ARG A 24 -39.97 7.00 -7.46
CA ARG A 24 -39.57 6.44 -6.17
C ARG A 24 -38.62 5.25 -6.33
N ALA A 25 -38.90 4.35 -7.26
CA ALA A 25 -38.06 3.20 -7.56
C ALA A 25 -36.68 3.62 -8.10
N THR A 26 -36.62 4.58 -9.03
CA THR A 26 -35.37 5.12 -9.54
C THR A 26 -34.56 5.82 -8.45
N LYS A 27 -35.20 6.60 -7.57
CA LYS A 27 -34.52 7.23 -6.43
C LYS A 27 -33.91 6.19 -5.49
N GLN A 28 -34.65 5.12 -5.17
CA GLN A 28 -34.15 4.01 -4.37
C GLN A 28 -33.02 3.26 -5.07
N GLN A 29 -33.09 3.10 -6.39
CA GLN A 29 -32.01 2.47 -7.17
C GLN A 29 -30.73 3.31 -7.16
N ILE A 30 -30.82 4.63 -7.33
CA ILE A 30 -29.67 5.54 -7.24
C ILE A 30 -29.04 5.47 -5.84
N GLU A 31 -29.86 5.44 -4.81
CA GLU A 31 -29.39 5.33 -3.42
C GLU A 31 -28.70 3.99 -3.16
N ASN A 32 -29.28 2.88 -3.64
CA ASN A 32 -28.66 1.56 -3.55
C ASN A 32 -27.35 1.47 -4.34
N ASP A 33 -27.32 1.99 -5.57
CA ASP A 33 -26.12 2.04 -6.39
C ASP A 33 -25.01 2.86 -5.72
N ARG A 34 -25.37 3.94 -5.03
CA ARG A 34 -24.43 4.75 -4.25
C ARG A 34 -23.88 3.97 -3.06
N LEU A 35 -24.73 3.29 -2.29
CA LEU A 35 -24.31 2.46 -1.16
C LEU A 35 -23.40 1.30 -1.61
N ILE A 36 -23.72 0.64 -2.73
CA ILE A 36 -22.88 -0.42 -3.30
C ILE A 36 -21.50 0.13 -3.71
N ARG A 37 -21.44 1.33 -4.30
CA ARG A 37 -20.16 1.97 -4.65
C ARG A 37 -19.36 2.34 -3.41
N GLU A 38 -19.99 2.93 -2.40
CA GLU A 38 -19.33 3.33 -1.15
C GLU A 38 -18.78 2.09 -0.42
N THR A 39 -19.57 1.02 -0.31
CA THR A 39 -19.12 -0.26 0.29
C THR A 39 -17.99 -0.91 -0.53
N THR A 40 -18.12 -0.96 -1.86
CA THR A 40 -17.04 -1.50 -2.73
C THR A 40 -15.76 -0.67 -2.60
N TYR A 41 -15.88 0.66 -2.50
CA TYR A 41 -14.74 1.54 -2.30
C TYR A 41 -14.06 1.27 -0.95
N LEU A 42 -14.82 1.16 0.14
CA LEU A 42 -14.31 0.84 1.47
C LEU A 42 -13.62 -0.54 1.52
N GLU A 43 -14.21 -1.55 0.87
CA GLU A 43 -13.59 -2.87 0.76
C GLU A 43 -12.26 -2.82 -0.01
N ARG A 44 -12.22 -2.11 -1.14
CA ARG A 44 -10.99 -1.92 -1.92
C ARG A 44 -9.93 -1.17 -1.12
N GLN A 45 -10.33 -0.13 -0.41
CA GLN A 45 -9.46 0.66 0.45
C GLN A 45 -8.87 -0.21 1.57
N THR A 46 -9.70 -1.00 2.25
CA THR A 46 -9.26 -1.94 3.31
C THR A 46 -8.26 -2.95 2.75
N LYS A 47 -8.56 -3.58 1.61
CA LYS A 47 -7.64 -4.51 0.92
C LYS A 47 -6.33 -3.83 0.52
N GLY A 48 -6.40 -2.56 0.09
CA GLY A 48 -5.24 -1.72 -0.21
C GLY A 48 -4.35 -1.54 1.02
N TYR A 49 -4.92 -1.15 2.15
CA TYR A 49 -4.19 -0.94 3.40
C TYR A 49 -3.55 -2.23 3.94
N VAL A 50 -4.27 -3.36 3.89
CA VAL A 50 -3.73 -4.67 4.28
C VAL A 50 -2.54 -5.05 3.40
N SER A 51 -2.66 -4.86 2.08
CA SER A 51 -1.59 -5.16 1.12
C SER A 51 -0.36 -4.28 1.38
N LEU A 52 -0.57 -2.98 1.61
CA LEU A 52 0.47 -2.04 1.94
C LEU A 52 1.20 -2.40 3.24
N SER A 53 0.45 -2.71 4.30
CA SER A 53 1.00 -3.13 5.60
C SER A 53 1.89 -4.36 5.46
N TRP A 54 1.43 -5.36 4.70
CA TRP A 54 2.21 -6.57 4.43
C TRP A 54 3.49 -6.23 3.67
N ILE A 55 3.43 -5.44 2.60
CA ILE A 55 4.62 -5.07 1.80
C ILE A 55 5.65 -4.33 2.65
N LEU A 56 5.23 -3.30 3.39
CA LEU A 56 6.14 -2.51 4.21
C LEU A 56 6.77 -3.33 5.34
N TYR A 57 6.02 -4.26 5.92
CA TYR A 57 6.56 -5.19 6.92
C TYR A 57 7.62 -6.13 6.34
N GLN A 58 7.36 -6.72 5.17
CA GLN A 58 8.33 -7.59 4.50
C GLN A 58 9.61 -6.82 4.12
N MET A 59 9.47 -5.57 3.65
CA MET A 59 10.62 -4.71 3.40
C MET A 59 11.46 -4.49 4.65
N LEU A 60 10.83 -4.24 5.79
CA LEU A 60 11.55 -4.03 7.05
C LEU A 60 12.34 -5.28 7.46
N LEU A 61 11.74 -6.47 7.36
CA LEU A 61 12.42 -7.73 7.67
C LEU A 61 13.66 -7.95 6.80
N LEU A 62 13.55 -7.72 5.49
CA LEU A 62 14.69 -7.86 4.57
C LEU A 62 15.80 -6.86 4.88
N VAL A 63 15.45 -5.63 5.28
CA VAL A 63 16.43 -4.62 5.70
C VAL A 63 17.13 -5.03 6.99
N ASP A 64 16.40 -5.59 7.96
CA ASP A 64 17.00 -6.12 9.19
C ASP A 64 17.95 -7.30 8.89
N HIS A 65 17.58 -8.18 7.95
CA HIS A 65 18.46 -9.26 7.49
C HIS A 65 19.72 -8.72 6.80
N LEU A 66 19.59 -7.70 5.96
CA LEU A 66 20.74 -7.06 5.33
C LEU A 66 21.69 -6.44 6.35
N GLU A 67 21.15 -5.76 7.37
CA GLU A 67 21.95 -5.23 8.47
C GLU A 67 22.73 -6.34 9.16
N PHE A 68 22.07 -7.45 9.50
CA PHE A 68 22.72 -8.62 10.08
C PHE A 68 23.87 -9.15 9.21
N PHE A 69 23.62 -9.44 7.92
CA PHE A 69 24.65 -10.00 7.04
C PHE A 69 25.81 -9.05 6.78
N ILE A 70 25.55 -7.74 6.60
CA ILE A 70 26.58 -6.73 6.42
C ILE A 70 27.46 -6.62 7.67
N MET A 71 26.86 -6.61 8.85
CA MET A 71 27.57 -6.53 10.13
C MET A 71 28.40 -7.79 10.40
N GLU A 72 27.85 -8.98 10.20
CA GLU A 72 28.58 -10.25 10.38
C GLU A 72 29.72 -10.41 9.37
N ARG A 73 29.51 -10.04 8.11
CA ARG A 73 30.56 -9.98 7.09
C ARG A 73 31.71 -9.07 7.51
N GLY A 74 31.40 -7.90 8.08
CA GLY A 74 32.40 -6.94 8.57
C GLY A 74 33.23 -7.45 9.75
N LYS A 75 32.67 -8.35 10.58
CA LYS A 75 33.39 -9.01 11.68
C LYS A 75 34.34 -10.12 11.20
N GLY A 76 34.16 -10.62 9.98
CA GLY A 76 34.98 -11.70 9.41
C GLY A 76 34.78 -13.07 10.07
N LEU A 77 33.78 -13.21 10.94
CA LEU A 77 33.42 -14.47 11.60
C LEU A 77 32.25 -15.09 10.83
N ASN A 78 32.54 -16.13 10.05
CA ASN A 78 31.51 -16.92 9.38
C ASN A 78 31.13 -18.15 10.20
N ILE A 79 30.52 -17.92 11.37
CA ILE A 79 30.13 -18.99 12.31
C ILE A 79 29.07 -19.92 11.69
N TYR A 80 28.33 -19.43 10.70
CA TYR A 80 27.19 -20.12 10.10
C TYR A 80 27.51 -20.80 8.76
N GLU A 81 28.76 -20.74 8.28
CA GLU A 81 29.17 -21.22 6.94
C GLU A 81 28.30 -20.65 5.79
N VAL A 82 27.79 -19.43 5.97
CA VAL A 82 26.89 -18.77 5.03
C VAL A 82 27.69 -17.98 3.99
N ASN A 83 27.24 -18.00 2.74
CA ASN A 83 27.77 -17.11 1.72
C ASN A 83 27.12 -15.72 1.84
N TYR A 84 27.65 -14.87 2.71
CA TYR A 84 27.09 -13.53 2.97
C TYR A 84 26.92 -12.68 1.71
N ASP A 85 27.83 -12.79 0.73
CA ASP A 85 27.73 -12.02 -0.51
C ASP A 85 26.55 -12.46 -1.39
N GLU A 86 26.11 -13.72 -1.28
CA GLU A 86 24.96 -14.27 -2.00
C GLU A 86 23.65 -13.88 -1.29
N GLU A 87 23.57 -14.10 0.03
CA GLU A 87 22.43 -13.68 0.86
C GLU A 87 22.13 -12.18 0.73
N ILE A 88 23.17 -11.33 0.73
CA ILE A 88 23.00 -9.89 0.54
C ILE A 88 22.40 -9.58 -0.84
N LYS A 89 22.82 -10.28 -1.89
CA LYS A 89 22.28 -10.06 -3.25
C LYS A 89 20.83 -10.51 -3.35
N GLU A 90 20.48 -11.63 -2.74
CA GLU A 90 19.11 -12.16 -2.73
C GLU A 90 18.16 -11.22 -2.00
N ASN A 91 18.51 -10.78 -0.79
CA ASN A 91 17.69 -9.83 -0.02
C ASN A 91 17.51 -8.49 -0.77
N ILE A 92 18.54 -7.99 -1.46
CA ILE A 92 18.42 -6.79 -2.31
C ILE A 92 17.49 -7.04 -3.50
N ALA A 93 17.58 -8.20 -4.15
CA ALA A 93 16.69 -8.53 -5.27
C ALA A 93 15.23 -8.58 -4.81
N GLU A 94 14.97 -9.15 -3.64
CA GLU A 94 13.63 -9.22 -3.05
C GLU A 94 13.11 -7.82 -2.64
N LEU A 95 13.95 -6.97 -2.04
CA LEU A 95 13.60 -5.57 -1.77
C LEU A 95 13.20 -4.79 -3.03
N ILE A 96 13.91 -5.02 -4.15
CA ILE A 96 13.58 -4.40 -5.44
C ILE A 96 12.23 -4.92 -5.95
N ASN A 97 11.92 -6.20 -5.76
CA ASN A 97 10.62 -6.76 -6.13
C ASN A 97 9.50 -6.13 -5.29
N LEU A 98 9.66 -6.09 -3.96
CA LEU A 98 8.69 -5.42 -3.09
C LEU A 98 8.52 -3.95 -3.44
N LYS A 99 9.58 -3.23 -3.81
CA LYS A 99 9.51 -1.84 -4.29
C LYS A 99 8.60 -1.72 -5.51
N LYS A 100 8.78 -2.58 -6.51
CA LYS A 100 7.91 -2.59 -7.70
C LYS A 100 6.45 -2.86 -7.34
N ARG A 101 6.20 -3.78 -6.40
CA ARG A 101 4.84 -4.07 -5.91
C ARG A 101 4.23 -2.87 -5.18
N LEU A 102 5.03 -2.15 -4.41
CA LEU A 102 4.63 -0.91 -3.72
C LEU A 102 4.24 0.18 -4.73
N GLU A 103 5.02 0.34 -5.81
CA GLU A 103 4.76 1.28 -6.91
C GLU A 103 3.53 0.92 -7.76
N GLN A 104 3.11 -0.35 -7.74
CA GLN A 104 1.92 -0.85 -8.43
C GLN A 104 0.63 -0.72 -7.61
N LEU A 105 0.71 -0.31 -6.35
CA LEU A 105 -0.48 -0.08 -5.56
C LEU A 105 -1.27 1.10 -6.11
N ASP A 106 -2.59 0.94 -6.15
CA ASP A 106 -3.53 1.96 -6.59
C ASP A 106 -3.53 3.13 -5.58
N VAL A 107 -2.89 4.23 -5.97
CA VAL A 107 -2.63 5.39 -5.10
C VAL A 107 -3.92 6.06 -4.64
N ASP A 108 -4.97 5.99 -5.46
CA ASP A 108 -6.28 6.58 -5.19
C ASP A 108 -7.02 5.91 -4.02
N LEU A 109 -6.51 4.77 -3.54
CA LEU A 109 -7.04 4.06 -2.37
C LEU A 109 -6.49 4.60 -1.05
N PHE A 110 -5.42 5.38 -1.06
CA PHE A 110 -4.73 5.83 0.15
C PHE A 110 -4.92 7.32 0.42
N SER A 111 -4.89 7.69 1.69
CA SER A 111 -4.77 9.10 2.06
C SER A 111 -3.42 9.67 1.60
N LEU A 112 -3.41 10.99 1.34
CA LEU A 112 -2.19 11.72 0.95
C LEU A 112 -1.04 11.47 1.96
N GLU A 113 -1.35 11.47 3.25
CA GLU A 113 -0.38 11.26 4.32
C GLU A 113 0.27 9.87 4.30
N VAL A 114 -0.45 8.85 3.82
CA VAL A 114 0.07 7.49 3.67
C VAL A 114 0.89 7.40 2.39
N TYR A 115 0.45 8.05 1.31
CA TYR A 115 1.21 8.15 0.07
C TYR A 115 2.58 8.82 0.26
N GLU A 116 2.65 9.89 1.06
CA GLU A 116 3.93 10.52 1.41
C GLU A 116 4.90 9.55 2.11
N VAL A 117 4.38 8.71 3.01
CA VAL A 117 5.20 7.70 3.71
C VAL A 117 5.67 6.62 2.73
N ILE A 118 4.81 6.18 1.81
CA ILE A 118 5.18 5.25 0.73
C ILE A 118 6.33 5.79 -0.11
N ASN A 119 6.25 7.06 -0.53
CA ASN A 119 7.28 7.70 -1.34
C ASN A 119 8.61 7.86 -0.60
N LYS A 120 8.57 8.13 0.71
CA LYS A 120 9.79 8.14 1.53
C LYS A 120 10.38 6.73 1.60
N PHE A 121 9.55 5.70 1.81
CA PHE A 121 9.99 4.30 1.85
C PHE A 121 10.68 3.85 0.56
N THR A 122 10.09 4.13 -0.60
CA THR A 122 10.68 3.76 -1.91
C THR A 122 12.01 4.46 -2.15
N GLY A 123 12.14 5.72 -1.73
CA GLY A 123 13.39 6.48 -1.79
C GLY A 123 14.50 5.87 -0.93
N PHE A 124 14.19 5.48 0.31
CA PHE A 124 15.18 4.83 1.19
C PHE A 124 15.64 3.47 0.67
N ILE A 125 14.76 2.67 0.09
CA ILE A 125 15.14 1.37 -0.50
C ILE A 125 16.10 1.54 -1.67
N PHE A 126 15.92 2.59 -2.49
CA PHE A 126 16.86 2.91 -3.56
C PHE A 126 18.25 3.27 -3.01
N ASN A 127 18.30 4.05 -1.93
CA ASN A 127 19.57 4.39 -1.27
C ASN A 127 20.25 3.16 -0.68
N LEU A 128 19.52 2.28 0.02
CA LEU A 128 20.05 1.03 0.55
C LEU A 128 20.63 0.14 -0.55
N GLN A 129 19.92 -0.01 -1.67
CA GLN A 129 20.43 -0.76 -2.83
C GLN A 129 21.80 -0.24 -3.28
N PHE A 130 21.93 1.08 -3.38
CA PHE A 130 23.19 1.69 -3.81
C PHE A 130 24.32 1.44 -2.80
N ILE A 131 24.06 1.71 -1.52
CA ILE A 131 25.07 1.55 -0.45
C ILE A 131 25.50 0.09 -0.31
N THR A 132 24.55 -0.85 -0.30
CA THR A 132 24.83 -2.27 -0.22
C THR A 132 25.64 -2.77 -1.41
N LYS A 133 25.37 -2.30 -2.63
CA LYS A 133 26.20 -2.62 -3.81
C LYS A 133 27.65 -2.16 -3.64
N VAL A 134 27.85 -0.97 -3.07
CA VAL A 134 29.20 -0.45 -2.78
C VAL A 134 29.90 -1.32 -1.72
N ILE A 135 29.22 -1.65 -0.62
CA ILE A 135 29.74 -2.51 0.46
C ILE A 135 30.15 -3.90 -0.07
N VAL A 136 29.32 -4.53 -0.91
CA VAL A 136 29.63 -5.84 -1.50
C VAL A 136 30.83 -5.74 -2.44
N ARG A 137 30.87 -4.72 -3.30
CA ARG A 137 31.92 -4.52 -4.31
C ARG A 137 33.28 -4.21 -3.69
N ASP A 138 33.34 -3.30 -2.73
CA ASP A 138 34.62 -2.71 -2.33
C ASP A 138 35.45 -3.64 -1.44
N LYS A 139 34.86 -4.66 -0.78
CA LYS A 139 35.50 -5.64 0.13
C LYS A 139 36.33 -5.05 1.29
N VAL A 140 36.66 -3.76 1.24
CA VAL A 140 37.34 -2.96 2.24
C VAL A 140 36.26 -2.37 3.13
N ASN A 141 36.49 -2.44 4.44
CA ASN A 141 35.59 -1.94 5.46
C ASN A 141 35.46 -0.41 5.32
N ASN A 142 34.46 0.04 4.56
CA ASN A 142 34.19 1.45 4.34
C ASN A 142 33.25 1.94 5.44
N GLU A 143 33.83 2.26 6.60
CA GLU A 143 33.13 2.69 7.82
C GLU A 143 32.11 3.80 7.55
N PHE A 144 32.40 4.71 6.61
CA PHE A 144 31.46 5.72 6.15
C PHE A 144 30.20 5.13 5.51
N GLN A 145 30.35 4.16 4.61
CA GLN A 145 29.20 3.49 3.97
C GLN A 145 28.40 2.65 4.97
N LEU A 146 29.08 2.01 5.92
CA LEU A 146 28.43 1.25 6.99
C LEU A 146 27.59 2.16 7.91
N ASN A 147 28.15 3.30 8.31
CA ASN A 147 27.44 4.29 9.12
C ASN A 147 26.24 4.87 8.37
N LYS A 148 26.40 5.15 7.06
CA LYS A 148 25.29 5.60 6.22
C LYS A 148 24.20 4.52 6.09
N PHE A 149 24.58 3.27 5.87
CA PHE A 149 23.65 2.15 5.83
C PHE A 149 22.84 2.05 7.12
N ASN A 150 23.51 2.01 8.29
CA ASN A 150 22.85 1.90 9.59
C ASN A 150 21.91 3.10 9.86
N SER A 151 22.31 4.31 9.44
CA SER A 151 21.44 5.49 9.52
C SER A 151 20.19 5.34 8.66
N ASP A 152 20.32 4.88 7.42
CA ASP A 152 19.19 4.68 6.50
C ASP A 152 18.24 3.58 7.01
N VAL A 153 18.79 2.51 7.59
CA VAL A 153 18.00 1.45 8.25
C VAL A 153 17.22 2.01 9.45
N ALA A 154 17.85 2.82 10.31
CA ALA A 154 17.18 3.44 11.44
C ALA A 154 16.02 4.35 10.98
N LEU A 155 16.23 5.13 9.91
CA LEU A 155 15.19 5.98 9.34
C LEU A 155 14.02 5.18 8.75
N LEU A 156 14.28 4.04 8.11
CA LEU A 156 13.24 3.12 7.64
C LEU A 156 12.41 2.55 8.78
N ARG A 157 13.04 2.17 9.90
CA ARG A 157 12.34 1.72 11.11
C ARG A 157 11.42 2.80 11.66
N GLU A 158 11.88 4.05 11.70
CA GLU A 158 11.04 5.17 12.15
C GLU A 158 9.88 5.47 11.20
N LEU A 159 10.11 5.43 9.88
CA LEU A 159 9.05 5.57 8.88
C LEU A 159 8.00 4.45 9.01
N TYR A 160 8.43 3.22 9.30
CA TYR A 160 7.49 2.11 9.54
C TYR A 160 6.61 2.37 10.76
N LYS A 161 7.18 2.91 11.83
CA LYS A 161 6.42 3.30 13.03
C LYS A 161 5.45 4.44 12.73
N GLU A 162 5.89 5.44 11.96
CA GLU A 162 5.02 6.53 11.50
C GLU A 162 3.84 5.99 10.69
N TYR A 163 4.10 5.08 9.74
CA TYR A 163 3.07 4.39 8.97
C TYR A 163 2.05 3.68 9.87
N LYS A 164 2.52 2.83 10.79
CA LYS A 164 1.64 2.11 11.73
C LYS A 164 0.77 3.05 12.55
N SER A 165 1.35 4.15 13.03
CA SER A 165 0.62 5.17 13.79
C SER A 165 -0.48 5.82 12.96
N LYS A 166 -0.22 6.10 11.67
CA LYS A 166 -1.21 6.68 10.75
C LYS A 166 -2.36 5.71 10.43
N ILE A 167 -2.06 4.43 10.21
CA ILE A 167 -3.10 3.41 9.94
C ILE A 167 -3.99 3.18 11.16
N ASN A 168 -3.41 3.07 12.36
CA ASN A 168 -4.20 2.86 13.57
C ASN A 168 -5.19 4.00 13.85
N LYS A 169 -4.92 5.23 13.38
CA LYS A 169 -5.86 6.36 13.47
C LYS A 169 -7.01 6.28 12.46
N ILE A 170 -6.82 5.55 11.36
CA ILE A 170 -7.83 5.38 10.31
C ILE A 170 -8.76 4.21 10.65
N GLU A 171 -8.27 3.21 11.38
CA GLU A 171 -9.06 2.04 11.84
C GLU A 171 -9.90 2.30 13.12
N GLN A 172 -9.71 3.44 13.80
CA GLN A 172 -10.44 3.87 14.99
C GLN A 172 -11.59 4.84 14.64
#